data_AF-A0A556SAX6-F1
#
_entry.id   AF-A0A556SAX6-F1
#
_cell.length_a   1.000
_cell.length_b   1.000
_cell.length_c   1.000
_cell.angle_alpha   90.00
_cell.angle_beta   90.00
_cell.angle_gamma   90.00
#
_symmetry.space_group_name_H-M   'P 1'
#
loop_
_entity.id
_entity.type
_entity.pdbx_description
1 polymer ?
#
loop_
_entity_poly.entity_id
_entity_poly.type
_entity_poly.pdbx_seq_one_letter_code
_entity_poly.pdbx_strand_id
1 'polypeptide(L)'
;MSVLDIIIYTTLFIIILLFVKGVIVRIYAKFKPLEYIQLTVTDENGVKHNKKIYIKDEKLLDNILEIRRLQKLAQESNGAK
;
A
#
# COMPACT_ATOMS: atom_id res chain seq x y z
N MET A 1 -30.90 -34.07 -6.35
CA MET A 1 -29.91 -33.14 -5.74
C MET A 1 -30.71 -32.11 -4.97
N SER A 2 -30.50 -31.99 -3.67
CA SER A 2 -31.30 -31.10 -2.82
C SER A 2 -30.87 -29.65 -3.00
N VAL A 3 -31.78 -28.70 -2.76
CA VAL A 3 -31.46 -27.27 -2.75
C VAL A 3 -30.35 -26.95 -1.73
N LEU A 4 -30.31 -27.68 -0.61
CA LEU A 4 -29.24 -27.58 0.39
C LEU A 4 -27.87 -27.95 -0.18
N ASP A 5 -27.79 -29.00 -1.00
CA ASP A 5 -26.53 -29.43 -1.60
C ASP A 5 -25.98 -28.33 -2.51
N ILE A 6 -26.86 -27.70 -3.31
CA ILE A 6 -26.49 -26.62 -4.23
C ILE A 6 -25.91 -25.43 -3.46
N ILE A 7 -26.54 -25.05 -2.34
CA ILE A 7 -26.05 -23.96 -1.48
C ILE A 7 -24.68 -24.31 -0.88
N ILE A 8 -24.51 -25.53 -0.40
CA ILE A 8 -23.24 -25.99 0.20
C ILE A 8 -22.12 -25.95 -0.84
N TYR A 9 -22.33 -26.50 -2.04
CA TYR A 9 -21.32 -26.50 -3.09
C TYR A 9 -20.97 -25.08 -3.56
N THR A 10 -21.97 -24.20 -3.69
CA THR A 10 -21.75 -22.80 -4.07
C THR A 10 -20.93 -22.07 -3.00
N THR A 11 -21.24 -22.29 -1.73
CA THR A 11 -20.52 -21.66 -0.61
C THR A 11 -19.07 -22.16 -0.54
N LEU A 12 -18.86 -23.47 -0.70
CA LEU A 12 -17.52 -24.06 -0.78
C LEU A 12 -16.71 -23.48 -1.93
N PHE A 13 -17.33 -23.31 -3.10
CA PHE A 13 -16.67 -22.73 -4.26
C PHE A 13 -16.23 -21.28 -4.01
N ILE A 14 -17.08 -20.47 -3.39
CA ILE A 14 -16.76 -19.08 -3.01
C ILE A 14 -15.60 -19.05 -2.01
N ILE A 15 -15.62 -19.91 -1.00
CA ILE A 15 -14.54 -20.00 0.01
C ILE A 15 -13.22 -20.36 -0.66
N ILE A 16 -13.23 -21.35 -1.56
CA ILE A 16 -12.03 -21.76 -2.30
C ILE A 16 -11.51 -20.60 -3.16
N LEU A 17 -12.38 -19.89 -3.88
CA LEU A 17 -11.98 -18.72 -4.68
C LEU A 17 -11.32 -17.63 -3.83
N LEU A 18 -11.89 -17.31 -2.67
CA LEU A 18 -11.32 -16.33 -1.74
C LEU A 18 -9.96 -16.80 -1.22
N PHE A 19 -9.83 -18.09 -0.89
CA PHE A 19 -8.58 -18.66 -0.42
C PHE A 19 -7.49 -18.62 -1.50
N VAL A 20 -7.82 -19.01 -2.73
CA VAL A 20 -6.93 -18.95 -3.89
C VAL A 20 -6.48 -17.52 -4.14
N LYS A 21 -7.39 -16.54 -4.10
CA LYS A 21 -7.05 -15.12 -4.24
C LYS A 21 -6.07 -14.68 -3.15
N GLY A 22 -6.32 -15.06 -1.89
CA GLY A 22 -5.42 -14.76 -0.77
C GLY A 22 -4.03 -15.38 -0.94
N VAL A 23 -3.97 -16.64 -1.38
CA VAL A 23 -2.71 -17.34 -1.66
C VAL A 23 -1.94 -16.68 -2.80
N ILE A 24 -2.62 -16.33 -3.91
CA ILE A 24 -1.99 -15.65 -5.06
C ILE A 24 -1.42 -14.29 -4.63
N VAL A 25 -2.16 -13.49 -3.87
CA VAL A 25 -1.68 -12.19 -3.37
C VAL A 25 -0.46 -12.38 -2.47
N ARG A 26 -0.50 -13.36 -1.56
CA ARG A 26 0.62 -13.64 -0.65
C ARG A 26 1.87 -14.14 -1.40
N ILE A 27 1.69 -14.98 -2.41
CA ILE A 27 2.77 -15.44 -3.28
C ILE A 27 3.34 -14.27 -4.08
N TYR A 28 2.49 -13.44 -4.69
CA TYR A 28 2.91 -12.29 -5.47
C TYR A 28 3.69 -11.28 -4.62
N ALA A 29 3.23 -11.00 -3.40
CA ALA A 29 3.95 -10.17 -2.43
C ALA A 29 5.29 -10.77 -2.00
N LYS A 30 5.43 -12.10 -1.99
CA LYS A 30 6.69 -12.79 -1.69
C LYS A 30 7.70 -12.74 -2.85
N PHE A 31 7.23 -12.78 -4.10
CA PHE A 31 8.09 -12.72 -5.29
C PHE A 31 8.43 -11.29 -5.73
N LYS A 32 7.53 -10.34 -5.49
CA LYS A 32 7.78 -8.90 -5.62
C LYS A 32 7.56 -8.26 -4.25
N PRO A 33 8.48 -8.44 -3.29
CA PRO A 33 8.52 -7.52 -2.17
C PRO A 33 8.61 -6.11 -2.76
N LEU A 34 7.76 -5.18 -2.30
CA LEU A 34 7.84 -3.80 -2.71
C LEU A 34 9.25 -3.30 -2.37
N GLU A 35 10.14 -3.25 -3.36
CA GLU A 35 11.52 -2.82 -3.14
C GLU A 35 11.58 -1.33 -2.81
N TYR A 36 10.52 -0.59 -3.13
CA TYR A 36 10.36 0.82 -2.84
C TYR A 36 8.92 1.20 -2.51
N ILE A 37 8.78 2.22 -1.67
CA ILE A 37 7.56 2.98 -1.45
C ILE A 37 7.61 4.17 -2.41
N GLN A 38 6.62 4.33 -3.29
CA GLN A 38 6.50 5.49 -4.14
C GLN A 38 5.70 6.57 -3.40
N LEU A 39 6.40 7.60 -2.92
CA LEU A 39 5.78 8.76 -2.28
C LEU A 39 5.43 9.77 -3.38
N THR A 40 4.15 10.08 -3.49
CA THR A 40 3.65 11.15 -4.36
C THR A 40 3.26 12.31 -3.45
N VAL A 41 4.02 13.40 -3.49
CA VAL A 41 3.69 14.63 -2.75
C VAL A 41 3.19 15.65 -3.76
N THR A 42 2.00 16.18 -3.52
CA THR A 42 1.50 17.32 -4.29
C THR A 42 1.93 18.59 -3.56
N ASP A 43 2.69 19.44 -4.23
CA ASP A 43 3.13 20.74 -3.73
C ASP A 43 1.96 21.74 -3.65
N GLU A 44 2.13 22.86 -2.95
CA GLU A 44 1.14 23.95 -2.82
C GLU A 44 0.64 24.48 -4.17
N ASN A 45 1.48 24.37 -5.20
CA ASN A 45 1.18 24.76 -6.57
C ASN A 45 0.47 23.66 -7.39
N GLY A 46 0.06 22.54 -6.76
CA GLY A 46 -0.60 21.41 -7.42
C GLY A 46 0.33 20.48 -8.21
N VAL A 47 1.65 20.71 -8.16
CA VAL A 47 2.65 19.92 -8.88
C VAL A 47 2.93 18.62 -8.12
N LYS A 48 2.82 17.48 -8.81
CA LYS A 48 3.05 16.15 -8.22
C LYS A 48 4.52 15.77 -8.32
N HIS A 49 5.19 15.66 -7.17
CA HIS A 49 6.55 15.15 -7.04
C HIS A 49 6.53 13.68 -6.63
N ASN A 50 7.08 12.83 -7.49
CA ASN A 50 7.18 11.39 -7.24
C ASN A 50 8.61 11.05 -6.76
N LYS A 51 8.74 10.60 -5.51
CA LYS A 51 10.01 10.10 -4.96
C LYS A 51 9.87 8.62 -4.62
N LYS A 52 10.75 7.78 -5.17
CA LYS A 52 10.84 6.34 -4.83
C LYS A 52 11.79 6.19 -3.64
N ILE A 53 11.32 5.60 -2.54
CA ILE A 53 12.11 5.33 -1.33
C ILE A 53 12.30 3.81 -1.22
N TYR A 54 13.52 3.32 -1.38
CA TYR A 54 13.78 1.88 -1.39
C TYR A 54 13.79 1.31 0.04
N ILE A 55 13.11 0.18 0.25
CA ILE A 55 12.91 -0.41 1.59
C ILE A 55 14.17 -1.11 2.14
N LYS A 56 15.13 -1.42 1.27
CA LYS A 56 16.40 -2.05 1.66
C LYS A 56 17.47 -1.07 2.14
N ASP A 57 17.22 0.24 2.11
CA ASP A 57 18.17 1.21 2.65
C ASP A 57 18.10 1.19 4.19
N GLU A 58 19.24 0.98 4.88
CA GLU A 58 19.33 1.14 6.34
C GLU A 58 18.86 2.53 6.82
N LYS A 59 18.84 3.51 5.91
CA LYS A 59 18.40 4.90 6.13
C LYS A 59 16.91 5.13 5.83
N LEU A 60 16.10 4.09 5.70
CA LEU A 60 14.66 4.22 5.42
C LEU A 60 13.96 5.05 6.50
N LEU A 61 14.30 4.80 7.77
CA LEU A 61 13.73 5.50 8.92
C LEU A 61 14.08 6.99 8.90
N ASP A 62 15.34 7.31 8.58
CA ASP A 62 15.84 8.68 8.50
C ASP A 62 15.18 9.44 7.35
N ASN A 63 15.02 8.82 6.17
CA ASN A 63 14.31 9.42 5.05
C ASN A 63 12.82 9.70 5.36
N ILE A 64 12.16 8.80 6.09
CA ILE A 64 10.77 9.01 6.52
C ILE A 64 10.68 10.15 7.54
N LEU A 65 11.62 10.22 8.49
CA LEU A 65 11.69 11.30 9.49
C LEU A 65 11.95 12.65 8.83
N GLU A 66 12.83 12.71 7.84
CA GLU A 66 13.13 13.93 7.08
C GLU A 66 11.90 14.40 6.30
N ILE A 67 11.17 13.51 5.63
CA ILE A 67 9.94 13.85 4.90
C ILE A 67 8.86 14.36 5.85
N ARG A 68 8.68 13.72 7.02
CA ARG A 68 7.72 14.19 8.04
C ARG A 68 8.12 15.56 8.58
N ARG A 69 9.42 15.83 8.75
CA ARG A 69 9.93 17.14 9.18
C ARG A 69 9.67 18.21 8.13
N LEU A 70 9.90 17.92 6.86
CA LEU A 70 9.62 18.82 5.74
C LEU A 70 8.11 19.11 5.61
N GLN A 71 7.25 18.10 5.77
CA GLN A 71 5.79 18.30 5.79
C GLN A 71 5.34 19.18 6.96
N LYS A 72 5.92 18.99 8.16
CA LYS A 72 5.59 19.81 9.33
C LYS A 72 6.01 21.28 9.14
N LEU A 73 7.19 21.51 8.57
CA LEU A 73 7.67 22.86 8.25
C LEU A 73 6.79 23.55 7.18
N ALA A 74 6.37 22.82 6.15
CA ALA A 74 5.44 23.34 5.15
C ALA A 74 4.06 23.66 5.74
N GLN A 75 3.60 22.87 6.72
CA GLN A 75 2.33 23.11 7.40
C GLN A 75 2.39 24.31 8.36
N GLU A 76 3.50 24.50 9.07
CA GLU A 76 3.74 25.67 9.92
C GLU A 76 3.90 26.96 9.09
N SER A 77 4.51 26.87 7.90
CA SER A 77 4.62 28.00 6.96
C SER A 77 3.28 28.44 6.36
N ASN A 78 2.34 27.51 6.13
CA ASN A 78 1.00 27.82 5.61
C ASN A 78 -0.01 28.21 6.70
N GLY A 79 0.23 27.84 7.96
CA GLY A 79 -0.62 28.24 9.09
C GLY A 79 -0.33 29.65 9.63
N ALA A 80 0.68 30.34 9.10
CA ALA A 80 1.09 31.69 9.51
C ALA A 80 0.63 32.81 8.56
N LYS A 81 -0.30 32.53 7.64
CA LYS A 81 -0.96 33.51 6.77
C LYS A 81 -2.43 33.66 7.11
#